data_AF-A0A1M6VR20-F1
#
_entry.id   AF-A0A1M6VR20-F1
#
_cell.length_a   1.000
_cell.length_b   1.000
_cell.length_c   1.000
_cell.angle_alpha   90.00
_cell.angle_beta   90.00
_cell.angle_gamma   90.00
#
_symmetry.space_group_name_H-M   'P 1'
#
loop_
_entity.id
_entity.type
_entity.pdbx_description
1 polymer ?
#
loop_
_entity_poly.entity_id
_entity_poly.type
_entity_poly.pdbx_seq_one_letter_code
_entity_poly.pdbx_strand_id
1 'polypeptide(L)'
;MSQRTRSTDEANRLAQEAMQEAHTACNNIYQNVDDTRDELRGSWQGAASNRYSEALVGWLEELRLITNDMNQMIGTFGGTVQAMNATEDQAILTGSRWIDDLNPNQSG
;
A
#
# COMPACT_ATOMS: atom_id res chain seq x y z
N MET A 1 -5.16 -14.94 21.33
CA MET A 1 -5.05 -14.63 19.89
C MET A 1 -5.31 -15.89 19.07
N SER A 2 -6.36 -15.90 18.24
CA SER A 2 -6.68 -17.06 17.37
C SER A 2 -5.66 -17.17 16.24
N GLN A 3 -5.28 -18.39 15.85
CA GLN A 3 -4.32 -18.65 14.77
C GLN A 3 -4.74 -17.98 13.44
N ARG A 4 -6.05 -17.82 13.23
CA ARG A 4 -6.62 -17.16 12.05
C ARG A 4 -6.37 -15.65 12.03
N THR A 5 -6.37 -14.98 13.19
CA THR A 5 -6.12 -13.53 13.30
C THR A 5 -4.67 -13.21 12.96
N ARG A 6 -3.71 -13.91 13.59
CA ARG A 6 -2.27 -13.78 13.29
C ARG A 6 -1.95 -13.97 11.82
N SER A 7 -2.51 -15.01 11.22
CA SER A 7 -2.30 -15.33 9.80
C SER A 7 -2.85 -14.25 8.88
N THR A 8 -3.91 -13.56 9.28
CA THR A 8 -4.53 -12.48 8.49
C THR A 8 -3.73 -11.19 8.63
N ASP A 9 -3.25 -10.86 9.83
CA ASP A 9 -2.36 -9.71 10.06
C ASP A 9 -1.06 -9.84 9.28
N GLU A 10 -0.44 -11.02 9.32
CA GLU A 10 0.79 -11.31 8.57
C GLU A 10 0.56 -11.17 7.06
N ALA A 11 -0.55 -11.70 6.54
CA ALA A 11 -0.90 -11.59 5.13
C ALA A 11 -1.12 -10.13 4.70
N ASN A 12 -1.81 -9.33 5.51
CA ASN A 12 -2.04 -7.91 5.23
C ASN A 12 -0.73 -7.11 5.25
N ARG A 13 0.18 -7.41 6.18
CA ARG A 13 1.50 -6.77 6.23
C ARG A 13 2.34 -7.12 5.00
N LEU A 14 2.40 -8.40 4.61
CA LEU A 14 3.12 -8.82 3.41
C LEU A 14 2.55 -8.18 2.14
N ALA A 15 1.22 -8.08 2.04
CA ALA A 15 0.55 -7.39 0.94
C ALA A 15 0.91 -5.90 0.90
N GLN A 16 0.93 -5.24 2.07
CA GLN A 16 1.34 -3.84 2.18
C GLN A 16 2.79 -3.62 1.71
N GLU A 17 3.74 -4.44 2.18
CA GLU A 17 5.16 -4.36 1.81
C GLU A 17 5.35 -4.57 0.31
N ALA A 18 4.74 -5.61 -0.26
CA ALA A 18 4.81 -5.90 -1.69
C ALA A 18 4.24 -4.76 -2.54
N MET A 19 3.11 -4.17 -2.13
CA MET A 19 2.53 -3.01 -2.82
C MET A 19 3.44 -1.78 -2.73
N GLN A 20 4.12 -1.59 -1.60
CA GLN A 20 5.04 -0.47 -1.40
C GLN A 20 6.30 -0.59 -2.27
N GLU A 21 6.82 -1.81 -2.42
CA GLU A 21 7.92 -2.11 -3.34
C GLU A 21 7.50 -1.88 -4.80
N ALA A 22 6.35 -2.43 -5.20
CA ALA A 22 5.81 -2.27 -6.55
C ALA A 22 5.55 -0.79 -6.89
N HIS A 23 4.93 -0.03 -5.98
CA HIS A 23 4.70 1.40 -6.13
C HIS A 23 6.01 2.17 -6.35
N THR A 24 7.05 1.85 -5.58
CA THR A 24 8.37 2.48 -5.72
C THR A 24 8.99 2.15 -7.07
N ALA A 25 8.92 0.89 -7.50
CA ALA A 25 9.42 0.47 -8.81
C ALA A 25 8.71 1.18 -9.96
N CYS A 26 7.37 1.29 -9.90
CA CYS A 26 6.57 1.99 -10.89
C CYS A 26 6.92 3.49 -10.97
N ASN A 27 7.13 4.16 -9.84
CA ASN A 27 7.55 5.57 -9.84
C ASN A 27 8.94 5.76 -10.47
N ASN A 28 9.88 4.86 -10.20
CA ASN A 28 11.20 4.91 -10.83
C ASN A 28 11.10 4.71 -12.35
N ILE A 29 10.25 3.77 -12.81
CA ILE A 29 9.99 3.54 -14.22
C ILE A 29 9.35 4.78 -14.87
N TYR A 30 8.36 5.38 -14.21
CA TYR A 30 7.71 6.61 -14.67
C TYR A 30 8.75 7.70 -14.93
N GLN A 31 9.59 8.00 -13.93
CA GLN A 31 10.61 9.05 -14.04
C GLN A 31 11.58 8.78 -15.18
N ASN A 32 12.11 7.55 -15.26
CA ASN A 32 13.06 7.19 -16.31
C ASN A 32 12.48 7.36 -17.72
N VAL A 33 11.22 6.97 -17.92
CA VAL A 33 10.57 7.12 -19.24
C VAL A 33 10.24 8.57 -19.54
N ASP A 34 9.81 9.34 -18.54
CA ASP A 34 9.56 10.78 -18.69
C ASP A 34 10.83 11.54 -19.11
N ASP A 35 11.95 11.26 -18.43
CA ASP A 35 13.26 11.85 -18.75
C ASP A 35 13.73 11.44 -20.16
N THR A 36 13.62 10.16 -20.50
CA THR A 36 14.01 9.63 -21.82
C THR A 36 13.14 10.24 -22.94
N ARG A 37 11.83 10.42 -22.69
CA ARG A 37 10.92 11.07 -23.63
C ARG A 37 11.36 12.49 -23.92
N ASP A 38 11.72 13.25 -22.88
CA ASP A 38 12.08 14.65 -23.02
C ASP A 38 13.41 14.82 -23.77
N GLU A 39 14.39 13.95 -23.52
CA GLU A 39 15.63 13.88 -24.32
C GLU A 39 15.35 13.56 -25.80
N LEU A 40 14.49 12.56 -26.04
CA LEU A 40 14.12 12.16 -27.39
C LEU A 40 13.38 13.28 -28.14
N ARG A 41 12.49 14.03 -27.48
CA ARG A 41 11.78 15.17 -28.07
C ARG A 41 12.71 16.33 -28.44
N GLY A 42 13.82 16.49 -27.72
CA GLY A 42 14.84 17.50 -28.04
C GLY A 42 15.51 17.26 -29.40
N SER A 43 15.68 16.00 -29.80
CA SER A 43 16.44 15.60 -31.00
C SER A 43 15.58 15.05 -32.14
N TRP A 44 14.37 14.55 -31.86
CA TRP A 44 13.49 13.90 -32.85
C TRP A 44 12.25 14.73 -33.15
N GLN A 45 12.22 15.35 -34.33
CA GLN A 45 11.13 16.20 -34.81
C GLN A 45 10.37 15.55 -35.98
N GLY A 46 9.06 15.83 -36.06
CA GLY A 46 8.21 15.43 -37.19
C GLY A 46 6.92 14.71 -36.77
N ALA A 47 6.08 14.36 -37.75
CA ALA A 47 4.77 13.74 -37.48
C ALA A 47 4.86 12.40 -36.74
N ALA A 48 5.93 11.63 -36.97
CA ALA A 48 6.17 10.36 -36.26
C ALA A 48 6.52 10.58 -34.78
N SER A 49 7.36 11.57 -34.46
CA SER A 49 7.74 11.86 -33.08
C SER A 49 6.56 12.40 -32.27
N ASN A 50 5.65 13.15 -32.91
CA ASN A 50 4.41 13.60 -32.29
C ASN A 50 3.49 12.42 -31.88
N ARG A 51 3.26 11.47 -32.79
CA ARG A 51 2.44 10.27 -32.48
C ARG A 51 3.06 9.42 -31.36
N TYR A 52 4.37 9.26 -31.37
CA TYR A 52 5.08 8.55 -30.31
C TYR A 52 4.97 9.28 -28.97
N SER A 53 5.07 10.62 -28.97
CA SER A 53 4.89 11.44 -27.77
C SER A 53 3.48 11.31 -27.19
N GLU A 54 2.44 11.33 -28.03
CA GLU A 54 1.05 11.11 -27.59
C GLU A 54 0.86 9.72 -26.95
N ALA A 55 1.39 8.67 -27.58
CA ALA A 55 1.33 7.31 -27.03
C ALA A 55 2.04 7.20 -25.67
N LEU A 56 3.20 7.84 -25.53
CA LEU A 56 3.94 7.87 -24.26
C LEU A 56 3.22 8.64 -23.17
N VAL A 57 2.57 9.76 -23.50
CA VAL A 57 1.75 10.51 -22.53
C VAL A 57 0.61 9.64 -22.02
N GLY A 58 -0.11 8.96 -22.90
CA GLY A 58 -1.17 8.04 -22.49
C GLY A 58 -0.65 6.90 -21.60
N TRP A 59 0.50 6.31 -21.94
CA TRP A 59 1.11 5.27 -21.12
C TRP A 59 1.54 5.77 -19.73
N LEU A 60 2.12 6.98 -19.64
CA LEU A 60 2.49 7.61 -18.37
C LEU A 60 1.26 7.93 -17.51
N GLU A 61 0.16 8.38 -18.12
CA GLU A 61 -1.11 8.61 -17.43
C GLU A 61 -1.67 7.32 -16.81
N GLU A 62 -1.72 6.23 -17.58
CA GLU A 62 -2.15 4.92 -17.08
C GLU A 62 -1.25 4.41 -15.95
N LEU A 63 0.08 4.56 -16.08
CA LEU A 63 1.01 4.20 -15.02
C LEU A 63 0.76 5.02 -13.74
N ARG A 64 0.41 6.30 -13.88
CA ARG A 64 0.03 7.15 -12.75
C ARG A 64 -1.27 6.71 -12.07
N LEU A 65 -2.26 6.24 -12.84
CA LEU A 65 -3.49 5.68 -12.27
C LEU A 65 -3.19 4.41 -11.47
N ILE A 66 -2.37 3.52 -12.02
CA ILE A 66 -1.94 2.29 -11.34
C ILE A 66 -1.21 2.60 -10.03
N THR A 67 -0.28 3.57 -10.02
CA THR A 67 0.44 3.92 -8.78
C THR A 67 -0.47 4.56 -7.74
N ASN A 68 -1.45 5.37 -8.16
CA ASN A 68 -2.46 5.90 -7.24
C ASN A 68 -3.30 4.79 -6.60
N ASP A 69 -3.74 3.81 -7.39
CA ASP A 69 -4.50 2.66 -6.89
C ASP A 69 -3.67 1.79 -5.94
N MET A 70 -2.38 1.58 -6.25
CA MET A 70 -1.44 0.91 -5.32
C MET A 70 -1.33 1.66 -3.99
N ASN A 71 -1.25 2.99 -4.01
CA ASN A 71 -1.19 3.79 -2.79
C ASN A 71 -2.47 3.68 -1.95
N GLN A 72 -3.64 3.61 -2.59
CA GLN A 72 -4.92 3.34 -1.90
C GLN A 72 -4.93 1.95 -1.27
N MET A 73 -4.41 0.93 -1.95
CA MET A 73 -4.30 -0.43 -1.41
C MET A 73 -3.34 -0.50 -0.23
N ILE A 74 -2.20 0.18 -0.28
CA ILE A 74 -1.26 0.31 0.87
C ILE A 74 -1.99 0.87 2.09
N GLY A 75 -2.77 1.94 1.90
CA GLY A 75 -3.58 2.52 2.97
C GLY A 75 -4.64 1.55 3.51
N THR A 76 -5.28 0.77 2.64
CA THR A 76 -6.29 -0.22 3.02
C THR A 76 -5.69 -1.34 3.87
N PHE A 77 -4.57 -1.92 3.43
CA PHE A 77 -3.89 -2.98 4.19
C PHE A 77 -3.35 -2.47 5.52
N GLY A 78 -2.69 -1.31 5.53
CA GLY A 78 -2.17 -0.70 6.75
C GLY A 78 -3.27 -0.33 7.76
N GLY A 79 -4.38 0.26 7.28
CA GLY A 79 -5.54 0.58 8.11
C GLY A 79 -6.22 -0.66 8.68
N THR A 80 -6.27 -1.75 7.90
CA THR A 80 -6.84 -3.03 8.36
C THR A 80 -6.02 -3.62 9.51
N VAL A 81 -4.69 -3.62 9.41
CA VAL A 81 -3.80 -4.09 10.50
C VAL A 81 -3.98 -3.23 11.76
N GLN A 82 -4.08 -1.90 11.62
CA GLN A 82 -4.33 -1.01 12.76
C GLN A 82 -5.68 -1.30 13.44
N ALA A 83 -6.74 -1.50 12.67
CA ALA A 83 -8.07 -1.82 13.19
C ALA A 83 -8.10 -3.18 13.90
N MET A 84 -7.38 -4.17 13.37
CA MET A 84 -7.24 -5.49 14.00
C MET A 84 -6.52 -5.39 15.35
N ASN A 85 -5.39 -4.68 15.40
CA ASN A 85 -4.65 -4.45 16.64
C ASN A 85 -5.50 -3.70 17.69
N ALA A 86 -6.22 -2.64 17.29
CA ALA A 86 -7.07 -1.87 18.20
C ALA A 86 -8.23 -2.72 18.77
N THR A 87 -8.81 -3.59 17.95
CA THR A 87 -9.85 -4.54 18.39
C THR A 87 -9.28 -5.55 19.38
N GLU A 88 -8.06 -6.03 19.15
CA GLU A 88 -7.37 -6.92 20.09
C GLU A 88 -7.07 -6.24 21.42
N ASP A 89 -6.53 -5.02 21.41
CA ASP A 89 -6.24 -4.25 22.63
C ASP A 89 -7.52 -4.04 23.46
N GLN A 90 -8.63 -3.71 22.80
CA GLN A 90 -9.93 -3.57 23.47
C GLN A 90 -10.44 -4.90 24.05
N ALA A 91 -10.24 -6.01 23.34
CA ALA A 91 -10.62 -7.34 23.82
C ALA A 91 -9.79 -7.77 25.04
N ILE A 92 -8.48 -7.48 25.05
CA ILE A 92 -7.59 -7.73 26.20
C ILE A 92 -8.06 -6.91 27.41
N LEU A 93 -8.24 -5.59 27.23
CA LEU A 93 -8.69 -4.70 28.31
C LEU A 93 -10.05 -5.13 28.91
N THR A 94 -10.98 -5.55 28.06
CA THR A 94 -12.31 -6.01 28.50
C THR A 94 -12.21 -7.36 29.21
N GLY A 95 -11.40 -8.29 28.70
CA GLY A 95 -11.18 -9.60 29.32
C GLY A 95 -10.47 -9.51 30.67
N SER A 96 -9.48 -8.63 30.80
CA SER A 96 -8.79 -8.36 32.08
C SER A 96 -9.75 -7.84 33.15
N ARG A 97 -10.63 -6.89 32.81
CA ARG A 97 -11.66 -6.39 33.74
C ARG A 97 -12.60 -7.49 34.23
N TRP A 98 -12.98 -8.40 33.35
CA TRP A 98 -13.87 -9.51 33.71
C TRP A 98 -13.19 -10.53 34.65
N ILE A 99 -11.88 -10.76 34.48
CA ILE A 99 -11.08 -11.60 35.38
C ILE A 99 -10.97 -10.96 36.76
N ASP A 100 -10.75 -9.65 36.83
CA ASP A 100 -10.71 -8.91 38.10
C ASP A 100 -12.07 -8.93 38.83
N ASP A 101 -13.17 -8.80 38.08
CA ASP A 101 -14.53 -8.85 38.62
C ASP A 101 -14.95 -10.26 39.09
N LEU A 102 -14.46 -11.32 38.44
CA LEU A 102 -14.76 -12.71 38.80
C LEU A 102 -13.87 -13.27 39.91
N ASN A 103 -12.70 -12.69 40.14
CA ASN A 103 -11.77 -13.17 41.16
C ASN A 103 -11.17 -12.02 42.01
N PRO A 104 -12.02 -11.23 42.69
CA PRO A 104 -11.61 -10.02 43.41
C PRO A 104 -10.67 -10.27 44.60
N ASN A 105 -10.42 -11.53 44.98
CA ASN A 105 -9.62 -11.91 46.15
C ASN A 105 -8.19 -12.41 45.81
N GLN A 106 -7.78 -12.41 44.53
CA GLN A 106 -6.42 -12.80 44.13
C GLN A 106 -5.44 -11.63 43.96
N SER A 107 -5.87 -10.39 44.21
CA SER A 107 -4.95 -9.25 44.34
C SER A 107 -4.27 -9.29 45.72
N GLY A 108 -3.19 -10.09 45.81
CA GLY A 108 -2.27 -10.16 46.94
C GLY A 108 -0.89 -10.56 46.45
#